data_AF-A0A379AEL0-F1
#
_entry.id   AF-A0A379AEL0-F1
#
_cell.length_a   1.000
_cell.length_b   1.000
_cell.length_c   1.000
_cell.angle_alpha   90.00
_cell.angle_beta   90.00
_cell.angle_gamma   90.00
#
_symmetry.space_group_name_H-M   'P 1'
#
loop_
_entity.id
_entity.type
_entity.pdbx_description
1 polymer ?
#
loop_
_entity_poly.entity_id
_entity_poly.type
_entity_poly.pdbx_seq_one_letter_code
_entity_poly.pdbx_strand_id
1 'polypeptide(L)'
;MKRREVLQTAASALVGALSVSTFSSYAAKSNGIALKPVDATDVPKGDVPILTPENVYAMPPQFWQGFEGKLWIGKAGADASKPGNQIPVFLRDASGKVSEIAQPIALNKGNFAQFIQDNAALIANPSHSMAVEDSSGQTLFNIADVSRPGAADFSQRLAQPAGYQLIGEIPSVAELRKTRPLFEGAKVKLKSWHEGREVGGGEFVGSFQPAQNDGGVNFAGEGFSWRRVVDDFNRLTLFDFGAIADGKTDTAPAIMAMFQWSQQANQQICVQFPAGTFMVSACNLGDKYLNFFRMSGAMVNFGYFPATTIVSDGKSEFVFEMNARRVELFQPEF
;
A
#
# COMPACT_ATOMS: atom_id res chain seq x y z
N MET A 1 -24.73 -51.16 61.91
CA MET A 1 -25.57 -50.38 60.97
C MET A 1 -25.00 -50.55 59.56
N LYS A 2 -25.85 -50.93 58.60
CA LYS A 2 -25.60 -51.37 57.20
C LYS A 2 -24.80 -50.33 56.41
N ARG A 3 -23.71 -50.59 55.65
CA ARG A 3 -23.53 -51.26 54.32
C ARG A 3 -24.53 -50.89 53.22
N ARG A 4 -23.96 -50.45 52.07
CA ARG A 4 -24.50 -50.34 50.68
C ARG A 4 -25.45 -49.19 50.43
N GLU A 5 -25.57 -48.56 49.25
CA GLU A 5 -24.94 -48.52 47.90
C GLU A 5 -25.71 -47.36 47.17
N VAL A 6 -25.39 -47.12 45.90
CA VAL A 6 -26.32 -46.60 44.85
C VAL A 6 -26.27 -45.10 44.54
N LEU A 7 -25.55 -44.82 43.44
CA LEU A 7 -25.98 -44.06 42.24
C LEU A 7 -26.89 -42.84 42.43
N GLN A 8 -26.37 -41.68 42.01
CA GLN A 8 -27.15 -40.74 41.20
C GLN A 8 -26.38 -40.43 39.91
N THR A 9 -26.80 -41.10 38.85
CA THR A 9 -26.43 -40.86 37.46
C THR A 9 -27.53 -40.02 36.82
N ALA A 10 -27.08 -39.08 35.97
CA ALA A 10 -27.79 -38.46 34.86
C ALA A 10 -29.01 -37.56 35.14
N ALA A 11 -28.87 -36.31 34.73
CA ALA A 11 -29.65 -35.82 33.59
C ALA A 11 -28.92 -34.62 32.97
N SER A 12 -28.08 -34.89 31.97
CA SER A 12 -27.77 -33.94 30.91
C SER A 12 -29.09 -33.54 30.26
N ALA A 13 -29.53 -32.31 30.53
CA ALA A 13 -30.75 -31.77 29.98
C ALA A 13 -30.45 -31.01 28.69
N LEU A 14 -31.15 -31.46 27.64
CA LEU A 14 -31.58 -30.70 26.47
C LEU A 14 -30.55 -30.47 25.36
N VAL A 15 -30.36 -31.55 24.58
CA VAL A 15 -30.30 -31.46 23.12
C VAL A 15 -31.62 -30.85 22.65
N GLY A 16 -31.63 -29.54 22.47
CA GLY A 16 -32.62 -28.82 21.66
C GLY A 16 -31.98 -28.49 20.33
N ALA A 17 -32.54 -29.03 19.25
CA ALA A 17 -32.09 -28.84 17.88
C ALA A 17 -31.84 -27.36 17.55
N LEU A 18 -30.57 -26.95 17.53
CA LEU A 18 -30.13 -25.79 16.77
C LEU A 18 -30.22 -26.18 15.29
N SER A 19 -31.43 -26.04 14.76
CA SER A 19 -31.67 -25.96 13.34
C SER A 19 -30.70 -24.93 12.73
N VAL A 20 -30.20 -25.26 11.54
CA VAL A 20 -29.18 -24.56 10.75
C VAL A 20 -29.74 -23.25 10.19
N SER A 21 -30.34 -22.40 11.02
CA SER A 21 -31.08 -21.20 10.62
C SER A 21 -30.72 -19.94 11.41
N THR A 22 -29.71 -19.99 12.29
CA THR A 22 -29.21 -18.79 13.00
C THR A 22 -28.01 -18.10 12.32
N PHE A 23 -27.63 -18.53 11.12
CA PHE A 23 -26.68 -17.79 10.26
C PHE A 23 -27.36 -16.69 9.41
N SER A 24 -28.66 -16.44 9.57
CA SER A 24 -29.41 -15.49 8.73
C SER A 24 -29.75 -14.16 9.42
N SER A 25 -29.35 -13.92 10.67
CA SER A 25 -29.71 -12.68 11.40
C SER A 25 -28.69 -11.54 11.30
N TYR A 26 -27.52 -11.75 10.69
CA TYR A 26 -26.63 -10.65 10.27
C TYR A 26 -26.89 -10.18 8.82
N ALA A 27 -27.73 -10.89 8.05
CA ALA A 27 -28.12 -10.51 6.69
C ALA A 27 -29.39 -9.64 6.60
N ALA A 28 -30.07 -9.38 7.73
CA ALA A 28 -31.40 -8.74 7.77
C ALA A 28 -31.39 -7.27 8.21
N LYS A 29 -30.24 -6.59 8.14
CA LYS A 29 -30.13 -5.12 8.10
C LYS A 29 -29.11 -4.74 7.03
N SER A 30 -29.43 -5.01 5.76
CA SER A 30 -28.70 -4.35 4.68
C SER A 30 -28.96 -2.84 4.81
N ASN A 31 -27.92 -2.07 5.11
CA ASN A 31 -27.97 -0.62 5.15
C ASN A 31 -28.18 -0.07 3.73
N GLY A 32 -29.39 -0.17 3.17
CA GLY A 32 -29.85 0.60 2.01
C GLY A 32 -29.08 0.45 0.68
N ILE A 33 -28.06 -0.41 0.58
CA ILE A 33 -27.34 -0.64 -0.68
C ILE A 33 -28.17 -1.57 -1.56
N ALA A 34 -28.68 -1.05 -2.66
CA ALA A 34 -29.36 -1.86 -3.67
C ALA A 34 -28.33 -2.66 -4.47
N LEU A 35 -28.30 -3.97 -4.23
CA LEU A 35 -27.43 -4.93 -4.89
C LEU A 35 -28.24 -5.84 -5.81
N LYS A 36 -27.84 -5.91 -7.08
CA LYS A 36 -28.39 -6.84 -8.06
C LYS A 36 -27.35 -7.93 -8.32
N PRO A 37 -27.63 -9.21 -8.02
CA PRO A 37 -26.69 -10.30 -8.29
C PRO A 37 -26.34 -10.38 -9.78
N VAL A 38 -25.07 -10.64 -10.09
CA VAL A 38 -24.54 -10.78 -11.47
C VAL A 38 -23.57 -11.97 -11.51
N ASP A 39 -23.54 -12.71 -12.61
CA ASP A 39 -22.54 -13.77 -12.81
C ASP A 39 -21.15 -13.14 -12.98
N ALA A 40 -20.11 -13.75 -12.40
CA ALA A 40 -18.75 -13.24 -12.51
C ALA A 40 -18.28 -13.15 -13.99
N THR A 41 -18.83 -13.99 -14.87
CA THR A 41 -18.53 -13.97 -16.31
C THR A 41 -19.18 -12.81 -17.07
N ASP A 42 -20.19 -12.17 -16.50
CA ASP A 42 -20.87 -11.01 -17.07
C ASP A 42 -20.14 -9.69 -16.75
N VAL A 43 -19.16 -9.72 -15.85
CA VAL A 43 -18.29 -8.56 -15.59
C VAL A 43 -17.41 -8.33 -16.83
N PRO A 44 -17.36 -7.10 -17.39
CA PRO A 44 -16.53 -6.82 -18.55
C PRO A 44 -15.07 -7.23 -18.31
N LYS A 45 -14.47 -7.95 -19.27
CA LYS A 45 -13.11 -8.54 -19.12
C LYS A 45 -11.97 -7.54 -18.85
N GLY A 46 -12.19 -6.26 -19.10
CA GLY A 46 -11.21 -5.20 -18.85
C GLY A 46 -11.41 -4.47 -17.53
N ASP A 47 -12.46 -4.79 -16.78
CA ASP A 47 -12.74 -4.15 -15.49
C ASP A 47 -11.83 -4.73 -14.40
N VAL A 48 -11.44 -3.87 -13.47
CA VAL A 48 -10.46 -4.19 -12.41
C VAL A 48 -10.98 -3.71 -11.06
N PRO A 49 -10.47 -4.25 -9.93
CA PRO A 49 -10.69 -3.66 -8.63
C PRO A 49 -10.17 -2.21 -8.61
N ILE A 50 -11.10 -1.25 -8.54
CA ILE A 50 -10.80 0.19 -8.47
C ILE A 50 -10.76 0.72 -7.03
N LEU A 51 -11.46 0.04 -6.11
CA LEU A 51 -11.43 0.32 -4.67
C LEU A 51 -11.44 -0.99 -3.89
N THR A 52 -10.58 -1.11 -2.89
CA THR A 52 -10.42 -2.26 -1.99
C THR A 52 -10.27 -1.79 -0.53
N PRO A 53 -10.27 -2.69 0.48
CA PRO A 53 -10.17 -2.27 1.88
C PRO A 53 -8.88 -1.50 2.18
N GLU A 54 -7.80 -1.79 1.45
CA GLU A 54 -6.54 -1.04 1.50
C GLU A 54 -6.73 0.46 1.21
N ASN A 55 -7.63 0.81 0.30
CA ASN A 55 -7.96 2.22 0.06
C ASN A 55 -8.61 2.87 1.29
N VAL A 56 -9.44 2.14 2.03
CA VAL A 56 -10.09 2.64 3.24
C VAL A 56 -9.08 2.77 4.38
N TYR A 57 -8.18 1.80 4.55
CA TYR A 57 -7.10 1.87 5.55
C TYR A 57 -6.11 2.99 5.28
N ALA A 58 -5.85 3.28 4.00
CA ALA A 58 -5.03 4.41 3.62
C ALA A 58 -5.72 5.75 3.93
N MET A 59 -7.05 5.81 4.08
CA MET A 59 -7.73 7.06 4.41
C MET A 59 -7.43 7.50 5.86
N PRO A 60 -7.33 8.82 6.09
CA PRO A 60 -7.21 9.38 7.44
C PRO A 60 -8.32 8.87 8.37
N PRO A 61 -8.03 8.51 9.64
CA PRO A 61 -9.02 7.99 10.57
C PRO A 61 -10.26 8.88 10.74
N GLN A 62 -10.06 10.20 10.71
CA GLN A 62 -11.14 11.18 10.82
C GLN A 62 -12.13 11.10 9.65
N PHE A 63 -11.66 10.69 8.46
CA PHE A 63 -12.48 10.55 7.28
C PHE A 63 -13.43 9.36 7.42
N TRP A 64 -12.96 8.11 7.56
CA TRP A 64 -13.86 6.95 7.56
C TRP A 64 -14.69 6.78 8.85
N GLN A 65 -14.34 7.46 9.96
CA GLN A 65 -15.15 7.43 11.18
C GLN A 65 -16.32 8.42 11.19
N GLY A 66 -16.22 9.53 10.45
CA GLY A 66 -17.20 10.63 10.51
C GLY A 66 -17.73 11.11 9.16
N PHE A 67 -17.16 10.68 8.04
CA PHE A 67 -17.61 11.07 6.72
C PHE A 67 -18.92 10.37 6.34
N GLU A 68 -19.87 11.17 5.89
CA GLU A 68 -21.10 10.71 5.24
C GLU A 68 -21.24 11.41 3.89
N GLY A 69 -21.50 10.64 2.84
CA GLY A 69 -21.52 11.18 1.49
C GLY A 69 -21.94 10.18 0.43
N LYS A 70 -21.67 10.55 -0.82
CA LYS A 70 -22.06 9.82 -2.03
C LYS A 70 -20.87 9.73 -2.97
N LEU A 71 -20.66 8.55 -3.53
CA LEU A 71 -19.66 8.25 -4.54
C LEU A 71 -20.35 7.93 -5.88
N TRP A 72 -19.85 8.54 -6.95
CA TRP A 72 -20.20 8.21 -8.32
C TRP A 72 -18.96 7.79 -9.11
N ILE A 73 -19.14 6.77 -9.94
CA ILE A 73 -18.20 6.25 -10.91
C ILE A 73 -18.85 6.34 -12.29
N GLY A 74 -18.20 7.05 -13.22
CA GLY A 74 -18.76 7.35 -14.52
C GLY A 74 -17.81 7.11 -15.68
N LYS A 75 -18.25 7.48 -16.89
CA LYS A 75 -17.44 7.43 -18.11
C LYS A 75 -16.27 8.40 -18.00
N ALA A 76 -15.09 7.97 -18.42
CA ALA A 76 -13.94 8.86 -18.54
C ALA A 76 -14.25 10.05 -19.48
N GLY A 77 -13.72 11.22 -19.13
CA GLY A 77 -13.96 12.50 -19.80
C GLY A 77 -15.26 13.22 -19.41
N ALA A 78 -16.04 12.70 -18.46
CA ALA A 78 -17.34 13.27 -18.07
C ALA A 78 -17.48 13.43 -16.54
N ASP A 79 -18.42 14.26 -16.10
CA ASP A 79 -18.77 14.39 -14.69
C ASP A 79 -19.65 13.21 -14.25
N ALA A 80 -19.14 12.38 -13.34
CA ALA A 80 -19.79 11.16 -12.87
C ALA A 80 -21.11 11.42 -12.11
N SER A 81 -21.30 12.62 -11.53
CA SER A 81 -22.52 12.99 -10.79
C SER A 81 -23.72 13.24 -11.71
N LYS A 82 -23.49 13.49 -13.01
CA LYS A 82 -24.56 13.87 -13.95
C LYS A 82 -25.30 12.63 -14.47
N PRO A 83 -26.64 12.70 -14.63
CA PRO A 83 -27.42 11.57 -15.16
C PRO A 83 -26.92 11.11 -16.53
N GLY A 84 -26.80 9.80 -16.72
CA GLY A 84 -26.38 9.19 -18.00
C GLY A 84 -24.86 9.03 -18.18
N ASN A 85 -24.08 9.57 -17.23
CA ASN A 85 -22.62 9.40 -17.21
C ASN A 85 -22.16 8.21 -16.36
N GLN A 86 -23.02 7.65 -15.50
CA GLN A 86 -22.67 6.50 -14.66
C GLN A 86 -22.36 5.27 -15.52
N ILE A 87 -21.34 4.51 -15.11
CA ILE A 87 -21.03 3.19 -15.67
C ILE A 87 -21.45 2.09 -14.67
N PRO A 88 -21.60 0.83 -15.11
CA PRO A 88 -21.79 -0.28 -14.18
C PRO A 88 -20.64 -0.34 -13.16
N VAL A 89 -21.00 -0.57 -11.90
CA VAL A 89 -20.04 -0.84 -10.82
C VAL A 89 -20.46 -2.14 -10.17
N PHE A 90 -19.49 -3.00 -9.89
CA PHE A 90 -19.73 -4.30 -9.30
C PHE A 90 -19.06 -4.40 -7.94
N LEU A 91 -19.78 -4.89 -6.94
CA LEU A 91 -19.26 -5.23 -5.63
C LEU A 91 -18.94 -6.73 -5.61
N ARG A 92 -17.69 -7.08 -5.35
CA ARG A 92 -17.24 -8.45 -5.08
C ARG A 92 -17.03 -8.61 -3.57
N ASP A 93 -17.60 -9.66 -2.97
CA ASP A 93 -17.37 -10.00 -1.56
C ASP A 93 -16.20 -11.00 -1.37
N ALA A 94 -15.89 -11.34 -0.12
CA ALA A 94 -14.84 -12.29 0.26
C ALA A 94 -15.03 -13.70 -0.33
N SER A 95 -16.27 -14.09 -0.65
CA SER A 95 -16.56 -15.39 -1.26
C SER A 95 -16.33 -15.39 -2.78
N GLY A 96 -16.09 -14.21 -3.36
CA GLY A 96 -15.94 -14.01 -4.80
C GLY A 96 -17.26 -13.78 -5.53
N LYS A 97 -18.39 -13.71 -4.81
CA LYS A 97 -19.69 -13.40 -5.40
C LYS A 97 -19.73 -11.94 -5.83
N VAL A 98 -20.30 -11.69 -7.00
CA VAL A 98 -20.38 -10.37 -7.61
C VAL A 98 -21.83 -9.87 -7.64
N SER A 99 -22.03 -8.58 -7.42
CA SER A 99 -23.32 -7.90 -7.55
C SER A 99 -23.14 -6.50 -8.11
N GLU A 100 -23.98 -6.10 -9.06
CA GLU A 100 -24.05 -4.71 -9.54
C GLU A 100 -24.64 -3.82 -8.44
N ILE A 101 -23.95 -2.71 -8.15
CA ILE A 101 -24.35 -1.75 -7.12
C ILE A 101 -25.01 -0.52 -7.76
N ALA A 102 -26.14 -0.09 -7.21
CA ALA A 102 -26.79 1.14 -7.65
C ALA A 102 -25.98 2.38 -7.24
N GLN A 103 -25.93 3.37 -8.13
CA GLN A 103 -25.25 4.64 -7.90
C GLN A 103 -26.25 5.79 -7.62
N PRO A 104 -25.91 6.79 -6.79
CA PRO A 104 -24.66 6.92 -6.04
C PRO A 104 -24.48 5.86 -4.95
N ILE A 105 -23.22 5.48 -4.72
CA ILE A 105 -22.82 4.58 -3.65
C ILE A 105 -22.74 5.40 -2.35
N ALA A 106 -23.53 5.02 -1.35
CA ALA A 106 -23.53 5.71 -0.06
C ALA A 106 -22.22 5.42 0.71
N LEU A 107 -21.52 6.47 1.10
CA LEU A 107 -20.32 6.41 1.93
C LEU A 107 -20.69 6.80 3.36
N ASN A 108 -20.45 5.90 4.31
CA ASN A 108 -20.64 6.14 5.75
C ASN A 108 -19.90 5.06 6.55
N LYS A 109 -19.75 5.28 7.86
CA LYS A 109 -19.06 4.37 8.78
C LYS A 109 -19.56 2.92 8.70
N GLY A 110 -20.88 2.73 8.60
CA GLY A 110 -21.48 1.38 8.54
C GLY A 110 -21.10 0.65 7.25
N ASN A 111 -21.18 1.33 6.11
CA ASN A 111 -20.82 0.77 4.81
C ASN A 111 -19.31 0.51 4.70
N PHE A 112 -18.47 1.40 5.25
CA PHE A 112 -17.02 1.15 5.32
C PHE A 112 -16.68 -0.06 6.17
N ALA A 113 -17.29 -0.20 7.35
CA ALA A 113 -17.08 -1.36 8.22
C ALA A 113 -17.47 -2.67 7.54
N GLN A 114 -18.61 -2.69 6.84
CA GLN A 114 -19.05 -3.86 6.09
C GLN A 114 -18.11 -4.18 4.92
N PHE A 115 -17.71 -3.16 4.15
CA PHE A 115 -16.78 -3.32 3.03
C PHE A 115 -15.43 -3.93 3.45
N ILE A 116 -14.93 -3.50 4.61
CA ILE A 116 -13.72 -4.05 5.24
C ILE A 116 -13.96 -5.49 5.73
N GLN A 117 -15.05 -5.72 6.47
CA GLN A 117 -15.38 -7.03 7.05
C GLN A 117 -15.52 -8.11 5.95
N ASP A 118 -16.10 -7.73 4.82
CA ASP A 118 -16.35 -8.63 3.69
C ASP A 118 -15.15 -8.73 2.75
N ASN A 119 -13.99 -8.13 3.09
CA ASN A 119 -12.83 -8.03 2.20
C ASN A 119 -13.23 -7.66 0.76
N ALA A 120 -14.16 -6.71 0.65
CA ALA A 120 -14.89 -6.48 -0.58
C ALA A 120 -14.08 -5.63 -1.57
N ALA A 121 -14.44 -5.67 -2.85
CA ALA A 121 -13.84 -4.83 -3.88
C ALA A 121 -14.91 -4.21 -4.77
N LEU A 122 -14.77 -2.92 -5.09
CA LEU A 122 -15.52 -2.31 -6.18
C LEU A 122 -14.74 -2.50 -7.48
N ILE A 123 -15.40 -3.09 -8.46
CA ILE A 123 -14.85 -3.44 -9.77
C ILE A 123 -15.58 -2.57 -10.81
N ALA A 124 -14.81 -1.89 -11.65
CA ALA A 124 -15.31 -1.12 -12.78
C ALA A 124 -14.19 -0.92 -13.81
N ASN A 125 -14.49 -0.23 -14.91
CA ASN A 125 -13.51 0.11 -15.92
C ASN A 125 -12.34 0.92 -15.32
N PRO A 126 -11.06 0.56 -15.56
CA PRO A 126 -9.91 1.31 -15.04
C PRO A 126 -9.82 2.76 -15.55
N SER A 127 -10.41 3.06 -16.71
CA SER A 127 -10.58 4.42 -17.23
C SER A 127 -12.00 4.91 -16.95
N HIS A 128 -12.16 5.59 -15.82
CA HIS A 128 -13.44 6.11 -15.35
C HIS A 128 -13.32 7.54 -14.82
N SER A 129 -14.45 8.23 -14.69
CA SER A 129 -14.58 9.44 -13.88
C SER A 129 -15.02 9.07 -12.46
N MET A 130 -14.65 9.91 -11.49
CA MET A 130 -15.01 9.71 -10.08
C MET A 130 -15.45 11.03 -9.45
N ALA A 131 -16.60 11.04 -8.79
CA ALA A 131 -17.08 12.18 -8.02
C ALA A 131 -17.47 11.76 -6.60
N VAL A 132 -17.17 12.61 -5.62
CA VAL A 132 -17.53 12.42 -4.22
C VAL A 132 -18.17 13.70 -3.71
N GLU A 133 -19.35 13.58 -3.13
CA GLU A 133 -20.04 14.65 -2.42
C GLU A 133 -20.24 14.25 -0.96
N ASP A 134 -20.23 15.23 -0.05
CA ASP A 134 -20.64 15.03 1.33
C ASP A 134 -22.17 15.00 1.47
N SER A 135 -22.66 14.79 2.69
CA SER A 135 -24.09 14.78 3.02
C SER A 135 -24.79 16.13 2.80
N SER A 136 -24.04 17.23 2.73
CA SER A 136 -24.53 18.59 2.43
C SER A 136 -24.62 18.89 0.93
N GLY A 137 -24.16 17.97 0.07
CA GLY A 137 -24.09 18.15 -1.38
C GLY A 137 -22.87 18.96 -1.83
N GLN A 138 -21.87 19.17 -0.96
CA GLN A 138 -20.62 19.80 -1.35
C GLN A 138 -19.70 18.78 -2.04
N THR A 139 -19.25 19.13 -3.25
CA THR A 139 -18.34 18.29 -4.03
C THR A 139 -16.90 18.29 -3.47
N LEU A 140 -16.52 17.20 -2.80
CA LEU A 140 -15.17 16.97 -2.29
C LEU A 140 -14.18 16.58 -3.39
N PHE A 141 -14.63 15.82 -4.39
CA PHE A 141 -13.82 15.41 -5.55
C PHE A 141 -14.70 15.34 -6.79
N ASN A 142 -14.20 15.79 -7.93
CA ASN A 142 -14.80 15.57 -9.24
C ASN A 142 -13.66 15.44 -10.25
N ILE A 143 -13.37 14.21 -10.64
CA ILE A 143 -12.26 13.85 -11.51
C ILE A 143 -12.87 13.30 -12.79
N ALA A 144 -12.71 14.03 -13.89
CA ALA A 144 -13.29 13.66 -15.18
C ALA A 144 -12.63 12.39 -15.76
N ASP A 145 -11.37 12.11 -15.46
CA ASP A 145 -10.68 10.89 -15.88
C ASP A 145 -9.57 10.57 -14.87
N VAL A 146 -9.76 9.51 -14.08
CA VAL A 146 -8.78 9.12 -13.04
C VAL A 146 -7.44 8.70 -13.64
N SER A 147 -7.40 8.26 -14.90
CA SER A 147 -6.17 7.79 -15.55
C SER A 147 -5.28 8.92 -16.08
N ARG A 148 -5.77 10.16 -16.10
CA ARG A 148 -5.05 11.32 -16.60
C ARG A 148 -4.57 12.21 -15.45
N PRO A 149 -3.35 12.74 -15.54
CA PRO A 149 -2.86 13.69 -14.54
C PRO A 149 -3.63 15.02 -14.64
N GLY A 150 -4.57 15.23 -13.70
CA GLY A 150 -5.34 16.47 -13.52
C GLY A 150 -4.74 17.37 -12.44
N ALA A 151 -3.49 17.79 -12.62
CA ALA A 151 -2.68 18.45 -11.57
C ALA A 151 -3.22 19.81 -11.07
N ALA A 152 -4.20 20.41 -11.75
CA ALA A 152 -4.76 21.72 -11.37
C ALA A 152 -5.75 21.62 -10.19
N ASP A 153 -6.69 20.67 -10.23
CA ASP A 153 -7.75 20.61 -9.22
C ASP A 153 -7.32 19.91 -7.92
N PHE A 154 -6.42 18.92 -8.00
CA PHE A 154 -5.98 18.18 -6.82
C PHE A 154 -4.96 18.98 -5.97
N SER A 155 -4.00 19.65 -6.62
CA SER A 155 -3.01 20.49 -5.93
C SER A 155 -3.67 21.68 -5.23
N GLN A 156 -4.71 22.26 -5.83
CA GLN A 156 -5.49 23.36 -5.23
C GLN A 156 -6.31 22.90 -4.02
N ARG A 157 -6.79 21.65 -4.00
CA ARG A 157 -7.48 21.04 -2.85
C ARG A 157 -6.50 20.67 -1.73
N LEU A 158 -5.30 20.17 -2.05
CA LEU A 158 -4.20 19.94 -1.11
C LEU A 158 -3.71 21.23 -0.44
N ALA A 159 -3.73 22.35 -1.17
CA ALA A 159 -3.32 23.67 -0.67
C ALA A 159 -4.32 24.28 0.33
N GLN A 160 -5.52 23.70 0.48
CA GLN A 160 -6.43 24.14 1.54
C GLN A 160 -5.93 23.69 2.91
N PRO A 161 -6.26 24.41 4.01
CA PRO A 161 -5.78 24.08 5.36
C PRO A 161 -6.08 22.64 5.81
N ALA A 162 -7.14 22.01 5.29
CA ALA A 162 -7.50 20.61 5.54
C ALA A 162 -7.01 19.64 4.45
N GLY A 163 -6.41 20.13 3.36
CA GLY A 163 -5.98 19.31 2.23
C GLY A 163 -4.90 18.30 2.60
N TYR A 164 -4.01 18.65 3.54
CA TYR A 164 -3.01 17.73 4.08
C TYR A 164 -3.66 16.59 4.88
N GLN A 165 -4.83 16.83 5.48
CA GLN A 165 -5.61 15.79 6.16
C GLN A 165 -6.29 14.84 5.17
N LEU A 166 -6.18 15.03 3.85
CA LEU A 166 -6.67 14.10 2.83
C LEU A 166 -5.55 13.19 2.29
N ILE A 167 -4.28 13.47 2.65
CA ILE A 167 -3.17 12.58 2.30
C ILE A 167 -3.26 11.35 3.19
N GLY A 168 -3.50 10.21 2.55
CA GLY A 168 -3.55 8.94 3.23
C GLY A 168 -2.20 8.50 3.80
N GLU A 169 -2.21 7.77 4.92
CA GLU A 169 -1.00 7.18 5.50
C GLU A 169 -1.04 5.65 5.36
N ILE A 170 0.06 5.07 4.89
CA ILE A 170 0.21 3.62 4.65
C ILE A 170 1.33 3.09 5.56
N PRO A 171 1.13 2.00 6.31
CA PRO A 171 2.05 1.59 7.37
C PRO A 171 3.36 0.96 6.87
N SER A 172 3.35 0.32 5.70
CA SER A 172 4.51 -0.44 5.17
C SER A 172 4.48 -0.56 3.64
N VAL A 173 5.62 -0.91 3.04
CA VAL A 173 5.72 -1.20 1.60
C VAL A 173 4.86 -2.40 1.20
N ALA A 174 4.68 -3.37 2.10
CA ALA A 174 3.82 -4.52 1.86
C ALA A 174 2.36 -4.10 1.61
N GLU A 175 1.86 -3.12 2.37
CA GLU A 175 0.52 -2.55 2.18
C GLU A 175 0.48 -1.55 1.00
N LEU A 176 1.56 -0.79 0.78
CA LEU A 176 1.67 0.13 -0.36
C LEU A 176 1.50 -0.60 -1.70
N ARG A 177 2.07 -1.80 -1.84
CA ARG A 177 1.96 -2.64 -3.06
C ARG A 177 0.55 -3.20 -3.31
N LYS A 178 -0.32 -3.20 -2.30
CA LYS A 178 -1.73 -3.62 -2.40
C LYS A 178 -2.68 -2.45 -2.54
N THR A 179 -2.25 -1.24 -2.14
CA THR A 179 -3.09 -0.05 -2.16
C THR A 179 -3.07 0.59 -3.54
N ARG A 180 -4.13 0.40 -4.34
CA ARG A 180 -4.25 1.03 -5.66
C ARG A 180 -4.43 2.56 -5.53
N PRO A 181 -3.71 3.40 -6.29
CA PRO A 181 -3.98 4.84 -6.34
C PRO A 181 -5.43 5.13 -6.74
N LEU A 182 -6.05 6.13 -6.10
CA LEU A 182 -7.41 6.55 -6.45
C LEU A 182 -7.50 7.26 -7.81
N PHE A 183 -6.41 7.89 -8.23
CA PHE A 183 -6.25 8.58 -9.51
C PHE A 183 -4.75 8.80 -9.80
N GLU A 184 -4.43 9.10 -11.06
CA GLU A 184 -3.08 9.43 -11.51
C GLU A 184 -2.56 10.67 -10.78
N GLY A 185 -1.42 10.55 -10.12
CA GLY A 185 -0.84 11.62 -9.33
C GLY A 185 -1.33 11.69 -7.87
N ALA A 186 -2.14 10.72 -7.40
CA ALA A 186 -2.56 10.65 -6.00
C ALA A 186 -1.33 10.62 -5.06
N LYS A 187 -1.38 11.36 -3.96
CA LYS A 187 -0.30 11.41 -2.97
C LYS A 187 -0.67 10.64 -1.71
N VAL A 188 0.29 9.87 -1.18
CA VAL A 188 0.20 9.18 0.11
C VAL A 188 1.50 9.35 0.89
N LYS A 189 1.43 9.19 2.20
CA LYS A 189 2.59 9.12 3.09
C LYS A 189 2.81 7.66 3.49
N LEU A 190 3.98 7.14 3.18
CA LEU A 190 4.45 5.87 3.71
C LEU A 190 5.08 6.12 5.09
N LYS A 191 4.57 5.46 6.12
CA LYS A 191 5.10 5.61 7.49
C LYS A 191 6.52 5.04 7.62
N SER A 192 6.76 3.86 7.04
CA SER A 192 8.01 3.12 7.15
C SER A 192 8.12 2.11 6.01
N TRP A 193 9.33 1.67 5.67
CA TRP A 193 9.49 0.57 4.69
C TRP A 193 8.92 -0.73 5.27
N HIS A 194 9.41 -1.10 6.47
CA HIS A 194 8.90 -2.21 7.29
C HIS A 194 7.95 -1.67 8.36
N GLU A 195 6.85 -2.37 8.63
CA GLU A 195 5.89 -1.95 9.64
C GLU A 195 6.54 -1.75 11.02
N GLY A 196 6.19 -0.67 11.71
CA GLY A 196 6.64 -0.39 13.08
C GLY A 196 8.11 -0.01 13.25
N ARG A 197 8.87 0.23 12.16
CA ARG A 197 10.30 0.61 12.23
C ARG A 197 10.58 2.11 12.12
N GLU A 198 9.63 2.88 11.59
CA GLU A 198 9.72 4.34 11.41
C GLU A 198 10.95 4.81 10.60
N VAL A 199 11.43 3.97 9.68
CA VAL A 199 12.55 4.27 8.77
C VAL A 199 12.21 3.87 7.34
N GLY A 200 12.76 4.58 6.35
CA GLY A 200 12.48 4.31 4.94
C GLY A 200 11.08 4.72 4.47
N GLY A 201 10.33 5.46 5.30
CA GLY A 201 9.08 6.13 4.93
C GLY A 201 9.31 7.31 3.98
N GLY A 202 8.25 8.03 3.62
CA GLY A 202 8.33 9.19 2.72
C GLY A 202 7.01 9.48 2.01
N GLU A 203 6.99 10.53 1.20
CA GLU A 203 5.85 10.81 0.32
C GLU A 203 5.95 10.00 -0.99
N PHE A 204 4.82 9.52 -1.48
CA PHE A 204 4.72 8.75 -2.72
C PHE A 204 3.62 9.31 -3.62
N VAL A 205 3.86 9.27 -4.92
CA VAL A 205 2.91 9.64 -5.97
C VAL A 205 2.50 8.37 -6.72
N GLY A 206 1.20 8.12 -6.77
CA GLY A 206 0.60 6.97 -7.44
C GLY A 206 0.45 7.19 -8.94
N SER A 207 0.62 6.12 -9.71
CA SER A 207 0.47 6.11 -11.16
C SER A 207 -0.16 4.79 -11.61
N PHE A 208 -0.96 4.83 -12.67
CA PHE A 208 -1.42 3.64 -13.38
C PHE A 208 -0.47 3.23 -14.50
N GLN A 209 0.60 4.00 -14.74
CA GLN A 209 1.63 3.63 -15.69
C GLN A 209 2.50 2.50 -15.13
N PRO A 210 2.96 1.58 -15.99
CA PRO A 210 3.86 0.52 -15.57
C PRO A 210 5.18 1.12 -15.10
N ALA A 211 5.65 0.66 -13.95
CA ALA A 211 6.99 0.95 -13.44
C ALA A 211 7.63 -0.33 -12.94
N GLN A 212 8.93 -0.47 -13.15
CA GLN A 212 9.68 -1.58 -12.58
C GLN A 212 9.81 -1.36 -11.07
N ASN A 213 9.56 -2.40 -10.28
CA ASN A 213 9.82 -2.38 -8.85
C ASN A 213 11.34 -2.46 -8.63
N ASP A 214 11.91 -1.42 -8.02
CA ASP A 214 13.35 -1.31 -7.76
C ASP A 214 13.70 -1.46 -6.27
N GLY A 215 12.69 -1.71 -5.42
CA GLY A 215 12.86 -1.94 -3.99
C GLY A 215 12.98 -0.68 -3.13
N GLY A 216 13.02 0.53 -3.69
CA GLY A 216 13.12 1.75 -2.88
C GLY A 216 12.48 3.03 -3.44
N VAL A 217 12.63 3.31 -4.74
CA VAL A 217 12.08 4.49 -5.39
C VAL A 217 10.74 4.19 -6.06
N ASN A 218 10.61 3.03 -6.72
CA ASN A 218 9.38 2.59 -7.35
C ASN A 218 8.88 1.28 -6.74
N PHE A 219 7.63 1.27 -6.29
CA PHE A 219 6.93 0.08 -5.82
C PHE A 219 5.73 -0.20 -6.71
N ALA A 220 5.78 -1.30 -7.46
CA ALA A 220 4.69 -1.73 -8.33
C ALA A 220 3.70 -2.65 -7.60
N GLY A 221 2.42 -2.44 -7.88
CA GLY A 221 1.31 -3.36 -7.57
C GLY A 221 0.68 -3.92 -8.84
N GLU A 222 -0.53 -4.49 -8.74
CA GLU A 222 -1.23 -5.05 -9.89
C GLU A 222 -1.85 -3.94 -10.76
N GLY A 223 -1.16 -3.57 -11.85
CA GLY A 223 -1.61 -2.55 -12.79
C GLY A 223 -1.55 -1.12 -12.25
N PHE A 224 -0.66 -0.85 -11.29
CA PHE A 224 -0.32 0.48 -10.77
C PHE A 224 1.09 0.49 -10.17
N SER A 225 1.60 1.69 -9.87
CA SER A 225 2.85 1.89 -9.15
C SER A 225 2.80 3.11 -8.23
N TRP A 226 3.68 3.11 -7.24
CA TRP A 226 3.96 4.24 -6.36
C TRP A 226 5.41 4.65 -6.52
N ARG A 227 5.63 5.92 -6.85
CA ARG A 227 6.96 6.51 -6.99
C ARG A 227 7.26 7.44 -5.82
N ARG A 228 8.39 7.25 -5.16
CA ARG A 228 8.88 8.11 -4.07
C ARG A 228 9.08 9.54 -4.57
N VAL A 229 8.65 10.51 -3.77
CA VAL A 229 9.00 11.92 -3.96
C VAL A 229 10.39 12.12 -3.38
N VAL A 230 11.35 12.40 -4.25
CA VAL A 230 12.76 12.58 -3.88
C VAL A 230 13.20 13.96 -4.33
N ASP A 231 13.47 14.84 -3.38
CA ASP A 231 13.97 16.20 -3.67
C ASP A 231 15.43 16.17 -4.12
N ASP A 232 16.24 15.34 -3.47
CA ASP A 232 17.65 15.12 -3.78
C ASP A 232 17.98 13.63 -3.67
N PHE A 233 18.32 13.01 -4.81
CA PHE A 233 18.69 11.60 -4.88
C PHE A 233 19.95 11.28 -4.08
N ASN A 234 20.79 12.27 -3.77
CA ASN A 234 21.96 12.08 -2.91
C ASN A 234 21.63 11.95 -1.42
N ARG A 235 20.34 12.06 -1.05
CA ARG A 235 19.86 11.85 0.33
C ARG A 235 19.21 10.48 0.55
N LEU A 236 19.08 9.67 -0.50
CA LEU A 236 18.61 8.29 -0.35
C LEU A 236 19.62 7.46 0.44
N THR A 237 19.10 6.54 1.24
CA THR A 237 19.89 5.62 2.04
C THR A 237 19.34 4.20 1.90
N LEU A 238 20.07 3.21 2.41
CA LEU A 238 19.59 1.83 2.43
C LEU A 238 18.28 1.63 3.23
N PHE A 239 17.89 2.56 4.12
CA PHE A 239 16.56 2.51 4.73
C PHE A 239 15.43 2.65 3.69
N ASP A 240 15.63 3.49 2.66
CA ASP A 240 14.67 3.64 1.57
C ASP A 240 14.49 2.35 0.76
N PHE A 241 15.49 1.45 0.80
CA PHE A 241 15.52 0.15 0.14
C PHE A 241 15.26 -1.04 1.09
N GLY A 242 14.86 -0.77 2.33
CA GLY A 242 14.41 -1.80 3.28
C GLY A 242 15.49 -2.39 4.18
N ALA A 243 16.66 -1.76 4.30
CA ALA A 243 17.64 -2.16 5.32
C ALA A 243 17.14 -1.89 6.75
N ILE A 244 17.66 -2.64 7.71
CA ILE A 244 17.39 -2.46 9.14
C ILE A 244 18.72 -2.40 9.89
N ALA A 245 18.92 -1.34 10.66
CA ALA A 245 20.14 -1.10 11.45
C ALA A 245 20.10 -1.82 12.80
N ASP A 246 19.86 -3.14 12.81
CA ASP A 246 19.78 -3.95 14.04
C ASP A 246 20.98 -4.90 14.23
N GLY A 247 21.95 -4.86 13.31
CA GLY A 247 23.12 -5.75 13.28
C GLY A 247 22.79 -7.24 13.12
N LYS A 248 21.56 -7.59 12.72
CA LYS A 248 21.06 -8.98 12.66
C LYS A 248 20.34 -9.30 11.37
N THR A 249 19.47 -8.40 10.91
CA THR A 249 18.71 -8.56 9.68
C THR A 249 19.65 -8.37 8.49
N ASP A 250 19.66 -9.35 7.59
CA ASP A 250 20.53 -9.30 6.41
C ASP A 250 20.14 -8.14 5.49
N THR A 251 21.10 -7.25 5.27
CA THR A 251 20.98 -6.01 4.51
C THR A 251 21.41 -6.20 3.05
N ALA A 252 21.97 -7.35 2.68
CA ALA A 252 22.39 -7.64 1.31
C ALA A 252 21.28 -7.40 0.25
N PRO A 253 20.01 -7.78 0.46
CA PRO A 253 18.95 -7.49 -0.52
C PRO A 253 18.75 -5.99 -0.77
N ALA A 254 18.83 -5.15 0.27
CA ALA A 254 18.69 -3.70 0.15
C ALA A 254 19.89 -3.08 -0.58
N ILE A 255 21.11 -3.59 -0.33
CA ILE A 255 22.33 -3.17 -1.03
C ILE A 255 22.23 -3.47 -2.51
N MET A 256 21.82 -4.70 -2.86
CA MET A 256 21.65 -5.10 -4.25
C MET A 256 20.58 -4.27 -4.96
N ALA A 257 19.45 -4.00 -4.29
CA ALA A 257 18.38 -3.16 -4.83
C ALA A 257 18.84 -1.71 -5.09
N MET A 258 19.49 -1.07 -4.11
CA MET A 258 20.01 0.30 -4.25
C MET A 258 21.10 0.38 -5.32
N PHE A 259 22.00 -0.61 -5.36
CA PHE A 259 23.01 -0.70 -6.40
C PHE A 259 22.38 -0.79 -7.79
N GLN A 260 21.48 -1.76 -8.02
CA GLN A 260 20.83 -1.94 -9.32
C GLN A 260 20.03 -0.69 -9.75
N TRP A 261 19.28 -0.10 -8.83
CA TRP A 261 18.59 1.17 -9.05
C TRP A 261 19.57 2.27 -9.49
N SER A 262 20.69 2.44 -8.79
CA SER A 262 21.66 3.49 -9.10
C SER A 262 22.26 3.33 -10.50
N GLN A 263 22.49 2.09 -10.93
CA GLN A 263 23.01 1.80 -12.27
C GLN A 263 21.97 2.10 -13.36
N GLN A 264 20.71 1.71 -13.14
CA GLN A 264 19.61 1.96 -14.08
C GLN A 264 19.25 3.44 -14.18
N ALA A 265 19.25 4.15 -13.05
CA ALA A 265 18.93 5.57 -12.97
C ALA A 265 20.14 6.49 -13.22
N ASN A 266 21.32 5.93 -13.50
CA ASN A 266 22.61 6.64 -13.66
C ASN A 266 22.91 7.61 -12.50
N GLN A 267 22.67 7.16 -11.26
CA GLN A 267 22.88 7.93 -10.03
C GLN A 267 24.23 7.60 -9.40
N GLN A 268 25.04 8.63 -9.13
CA GLN A 268 26.42 8.46 -8.65
C GLN A 268 26.51 8.10 -7.16
N ILE A 269 25.46 8.35 -6.37
CA ILE A 269 25.41 7.99 -4.95
C ILE A 269 25.67 6.49 -4.72
N CYS A 270 25.24 5.64 -5.67
CA CYS A 270 25.42 4.19 -5.63
C CYS A 270 24.89 3.60 -4.32
N VAL A 271 25.71 2.99 -3.47
CA VAL A 271 25.27 2.41 -2.18
C VAL A 271 25.55 3.38 -1.03
N GLN A 272 24.50 3.78 -0.29
CA GLN A 272 24.60 4.72 0.83
C GLN A 272 23.99 4.13 2.10
N PHE A 273 24.84 3.77 3.07
CA PHE A 273 24.39 3.38 4.39
C PHE A 273 24.00 4.62 5.22
N PRO A 274 22.94 4.53 6.05
CA PRO A 274 22.74 5.44 7.15
C PRO A 274 23.61 5.05 8.36
N ALA A 275 23.49 5.78 9.46
CA ALA A 275 24.18 5.43 10.71
C ALA A 275 23.58 4.17 11.34
N GLY A 276 24.40 3.39 12.04
CA GLY A 276 24.01 2.17 12.75
C GLY A 276 24.82 0.94 12.35
N THR A 277 24.40 -0.22 12.86
CA THR A 277 25.06 -1.51 12.62
C THR A 277 24.22 -2.37 11.68
N PHE A 278 24.82 -2.91 10.63
CA PHE A 278 24.14 -3.68 9.58
C PHE A 278 24.77 -5.05 9.41
N MET A 279 23.96 -6.10 9.48
CA MET A 279 24.40 -7.44 9.08
C MET A 279 24.36 -7.54 7.57
N VAL A 280 25.45 -7.99 6.95
CA VAL A 280 25.58 -8.10 5.50
C VAL A 280 26.15 -9.47 5.13
N SER A 281 25.33 -10.29 4.49
CA SER A 281 25.80 -11.48 3.79
C SER A 281 26.49 -11.12 2.47
N ALA A 282 27.12 -12.11 1.82
CA ALA A 282 27.87 -11.89 0.58
C ALA A 282 27.06 -11.18 -0.50
N CYS A 283 27.55 -10.05 -0.97
CA CYS A 283 26.98 -9.24 -2.04
C CYS A 283 27.83 -9.38 -3.31
N ASN A 284 27.39 -10.22 -4.24
CA ASN A 284 27.98 -10.28 -5.57
C ASN A 284 27.29 -9.26 -6.49
N LEU A 285 27.98 -8.16 -6.78
CA LEU A 285 27.48 -7.04 -7.58
C LEU A 285 27.63 -7.28 -9.10
N GLY A 286 28.06 -8.48 -9.48
CA GLY A 286 28.16 -8.97 -10.85
C GLY A 286 29.55 -8.79 -11.47
N ASP A 287 29.79 -9.57 -12.53
CA ASP A 287 31.07 -9.58 -13.27
C ASP A 287 31.16 -8.48 -14.33
N LYS A 288 30.06 -7.78 -14.58
CA LYS A 288 30.00 -6.71 -15.59
C LYS A 288 30.95 -5.59 -15.17
N TYR A 289 31.81 -5.19 -16.10
CA TYR A 289 32.70 -4.06 -15.89
C TYR A 289 31.94 -2.77 -15.59
N LEU A 290 32.25 -2.14 -14.46
CA LEU A 290 31.72 -0.86 -14.01
C LEU A 290 32.80 0.22 -14.12
N ASN A 291 32.45 1.39 -14.65
CA ASN A 291 33.36 2.53 -14.68
C ASN A 291 33.62 3.15 -13.29
N PHE A 292 32.69 2.95 -12.36
CA PHE A 292 32.70 3.52 -11.02
C PHE A 292 31.78 2.72 -10.09
N PHE A 293 32.24 2.48 -8.87
CA PHE A 293 31.45 1.98 -7.76
C PHE A 293 31.71 2.86 -6.52
N ARG A 294 30.66 3.19 -5.79
CA ARG A 294 30.73 3.93 -4.53
C ARG A 294 29.93 3.19 -3.47
N MET A 295 30.52 3.06 -2.30
CA MET A 295 29.82 2.66 -1.09
C MET A 295 30.27 3.55 0.07
N SER A 296 29.32 4.14 0.77
CA SER A 296 29.63 5.03 1.88
C SER A 296 28.75 4.78 3.10
N GLY A 297 29.36 4.89 4.28
CA GLY A 297 28.68 5.05 5.57
C GLY A 297 27.98 6.40 5.69
N ALA A 298 27.39 6.67 6.84
CA ALA A 298 26.73 7.95 7.12
C ALA A 298 27.68 9.13 6.90
N MET A 299 27.30 10.07 6.03
CA MET A 299 28.13 11.22 5.64
C MET A 299 28.16 12.30 6.73
N VAL A 300 28.93 12.04 7.78
CA VAL A 300 29.15 12.95 8.92
C VAL A 300 30.64 13.22 9.13
N ASN A 301 31.01 14.39 9.64
CA ASN A 301 32.42 14.77 9.82
C ASN A 301 33.05 14.18 11.09
N PHE A 302 32.94 12.88 11.31
CA PHE A 302 33.63 12.18 12.39
C PHE A 302 34.98 11.65 11.90
N GLY A 303 36.08 12.15 12.48
CA GLY A 303 37.44 11.80 12.08
C GLY A 303 38.01 10.55 12.74
N TYR A 304 37.38 10.03 13.82
CA TYR A 304 37.91 8.92 14.61
C TYR A 304 37.11 7.63 14.48
N PHE A 305 35.79 7.68 14.62
CA PHE A 305 34.90 6.53 14.55
C PHE A 305 33.79 6.78 13.53
N PRO A 306 33.66 5.96 12.49
CA PRO A 306 32.52 6.03 11.59
C PRO A 306 31.20 5.79 12.33
N ALA A 307 30.11 6.39 11.86
CA ALA A 307 28.78 6.17 12.43
C ALA A 307 28.07 4.94 11.85
N THR A 308 28.72 4.20 10.95
CA THR A 308 28.20 3.01 10.28
C THR A 308 29.15 1.84 10.50
N THR A 309 28.61 0.73 11.00
CA THR A 309 29.34 -0.54 11.20
C THR A 309 28.69 -1.65 10.36
N ILE A 310 29.51 -2.41 9.64
CA ILE A 310 29.10 -3.60 8.89
C ILE A 310 29.56 -4.83 9.65
N VAL A 311 28.66 -5.78 9.89
CA VAL A 311 29.00 -7.10 10.44
C VAL A 311 28.63 -8.17 9.44
N SER A 312 29.49 -9.18 9.27
CA SER A 312 29.25 -10.28 8.32
C SER A 312 29.02 -11.61 9.06
N ASP A 313 28.39 -12.57 8.37
CA ASP A 313 28.26 -13.95 8.85
C ASP A 313 29.52 -14.79 8.66
N GLY A 314 30.55 -14.25 7.98
CA GLY A 314 31.86 -14.88 7.80
C GLY A 314 31.85 -16.09 6.87
N LYS A 315 30.79 -16.30 6.07
CA LYS A 315 30.69 -17.46 5.16
C LYS A 315 31.35 -17.26 3.79
N SER A 316 31.62 -16.02 3.41
CA SER A 316 32.33 -15.67 2.17
C SER A 316 33.71 -15.09 2.46
N GLU A 317 34.62 -15.23 1.50
CA GLU A 317 35.96 -14.62 1.58
C GLU A 317 35.87 -13.09 1.54
N PHE A 318 34.93 -12.55 0.76
CA PHE A 318 34.64 -11.12 0.66
C PHE A 318 33.16 -10.85 0.90
N VAL A 319 32.86 -9.77 1.61
CA VAL A 319 31.47 -9.29 1.77
C VAL A 319 30.95 -8.68 0.47
N PHE A 320 31.83 -8.00 -0.29
CA PHE A 320 31.48 -7.35 -1.55
C PHE A 320 32.39 -7.85 -2.67
N GLU A 321 31.78 -8.41 -3.72
CA GLU A 321 32.47 -8.80 -4.95
C GLU A 321 32.00 -7.90 -6.10
N MET A 322 32.94 -7.30 -6.84
CA MET A 322 32.64 -6.38 -7.94
C MET A 322 33.78 -6.30 -8.96
N ASN A 323 33.43 -5.94 -10.20
CA ASN A 323 34.38 -5.63 -11.26
C ASN A 323 34.29 -4.14 -11.66
N ALA A 324 35.02 -3.26 -10.95
CA ALA A 324 34.95 -1.81 -11.15
C ALA A 324 36.32 -1.16 -11.36
N ARG A 325 36.39 -0.20 -12.30
CA ARG A 325 37.61 0.57 -12.59
C ARG A 325 38.01 1.52 -11.45
N ARG A 326 37.01 2.14 -10.83
CA ARG A 326 37.15 3.14 -9.76
C ARG A 326 36.23 2.74 -8.62
N VAL A 327 36.78 2.70 -7.42
CA VAL A 327 36.07 2.28 -6.21
C VAL A 327 36.28 3.34 -5.14
N GLU A 328 35.17 3.85 -4.61
CA GLU A 328 35.14 4.72 -3.43
C GLU A 328 34.49 3.98 -2.26
N LEU A 329 35.27 3.76 -1.19
CA LEU A 329 34.79 3.22 0.08
C LEU A 329 35.06 4.27 1.16
N PHE A 330 34.01 4.88 1.72
CA PHE A 330 34.16 5.99 2.67
C PHE A 330 33.30 5.82 3.92
N GLN A 331 33.91 5.82 5.09
CA GLN A 331 33.27 5.69 6.41
C GLN A 331 32.50 4.38 6.72
N PRO A 332 32.88 3.18 6.22
CA PRO A 332 32.47 1.94 6.88
C PRO A 332 33.49 1.50 7.94
N GLU A 333 33.02 1.13 9.13
CA GLU A 333 33.76 0.25 10.05
C GLU A 333 33.33 -1.20 9.77
N PHE A 334 34.29 -2.12 9.59
CA PHE A 334 34.07 -3.54 9.29
C PHE A 334 34.49 -4.41 10.47
#